data_AF-A0A2D4TJL4-F1
#
_entry.id   AF-A0A2D4TJL4-F1
#
_cell.length_a   1.000
_cell.length_b   1.000
_cell.length_c   1.000
_cell.angle_alpha   90.00
_cell.angle_beta   90.00
_cell.angle_gamma   90.00
#
_symmetry.space_group_name_H-M   'P 1'
#
loop_
_entity.id
_entity.type
_entity.pdbx_description
1 polymer ?
#
loop_
_entity_poly.entity_id
_entity_poly.type
_entity_poly.pdbx_seq_one_letter_code
_entity_poly.pdbx_strand_id
1 'polypeptide(L)'
;FNSKLYAAWSETNASGHTQIRIKSSSNGTTWTSVDGDNASKGINKDYRNNSTYPKLVVANSNLYAVWLEENGSTQVRVAHFDNSSSWIFKDGDGFDGLNVNTAKVTGNASAAEYNNQLYVAWSETNDTSTTQIRVARAPF
;
A
#
# COMPACT_ATOMS: atom_id res chain seq x y z
N PHE A 1 5.83 12.48 -8.61
CA PHE A 1 6.56 12.85 -7.37
C PHE A 1 8.00 13.20 -7.74
N ASN A 2 8.59 14.28 -7.24
CA ASN A 2 9.97 14.69 -7.58
C ASN A 2 10.30 14.66 -9.09
N SER A 3 9.37 15.11 -9.93
CA SER A 3 9.49 15.10 -11.41
C SER A 3 9.82 13.72 -12.02
N LYS A 4 9.50 12.63 -11.33
CA LYS A 4 9.61 11.25 -11.82
C LYS A 4 8.23 10.61 -11.96
N LEU A 5 8.12 9.72 -12.92
CA LEU A 5 7.06 8.73 -13.03
C LEU A 5 7.28 7.62 -12.02
N TYR A 6 6.19 7.08 -11.49
CA TYR A 6 6.20 5.91 -10.62
C TYR A 6 5.11 4.96 -11.07
N ALA A 7 5.42 3.67 -11.08
CA ALA A 7 4.48 2.60 -11.38
C ALA A 7 4.53 1.60 -10.24
N ALA A 8 3.35 1.15 -9.79
CA ALA A 8 3.21 0.08 -8.82
C ALA A 8 2.32 -1.02 -9.39
N TRP A 9 2.67 -2.27 -9.13
CA TRP A 9 1.89 -3.43 -9.55
C TRP A 9 2.04 -4.56 -8.55
N SER A 10 1.14 -5.54 -8.66
CA SER A 10 1.22 -6.79 -7.93
C SER A 10 1.82 -7.87 -8.83
N GLU A 11 2.76 -8.65 -8.31
CA GLU A 11 3.47 -9.67 -9.06
C GLU A 11 3.63 -10.94 -8.23
N THR A 12 3.41 -12.12 -8.81
CA THR A 12 3.66 -13.39 -8.12
C THR A 12 5.15 -13.74 -8.18
N ASN A 13 5.80 -13.89 -7.02
CA ASN A 13 7.20 -14.27 -6.92
C ASN A 13 7.40 -15.78 -7.11
N ALA A 14 8.66 -16.23 -7.14
CA ALA A 14 9.01 -17.65 -7.33
C ALA A 14 8.50 -18.59 -6.22
N SER A 15 8.15 -18.05 -5.05
CA SER A 15 7.56 -18.79 -3.93
C SER A 15 6.03 -18.84 -3.99
N GLY A 16 5.40 -18.28 -5.02
CA GLY A 16 3.96 -18.27 -5.21
C GLY A 16 3.21 -17.19 -4.45
N HIS A 17 3.92 -16.26 -3.79
CA HIS A 17 3.30 -15.14 -3.08
C HIS A 17 3.26 -13.88 -3.95
N THR A 18 2.15 -13.15 -3.91
CA THR A 18 2.06 -11.86 -4.60
C THR A 18 2.74 -10.75 -3.79
N GLN A 19 3.62 -9.99 -4.44
CA GLN A 19 4.38 -8.88 -3.89
C GLN A 19 3.99 -7.56 -4.55
N ILE A 20 4.05 -6.45 -3.79
CA ILE A 20 3.91 -5.10 -4.37
C ILE A 20 5.28 -4.64 -4.86
N ARG A 21 5.37 -4.44 -6.17
CA ARG A 21 6.55 -3.91 -6.85
C ARG A 21 6.37 -2.44 -7.17
N ILE A 22 7.45 -1.67 -7.10
CA ILE A 22 7.44 -0.25 -7.46
C ILE A 22 8.71 0.11 -8.24
N LYS A 23 8.52 0.77 -9.38
CA LYS A 23 9.60 1.34 -10.18
C LYS A 23 9.40 2.84 -10.40
N SER A 24 10.50 3.55 -10.60
CA SER A 24 10.51 4.95 -10.97
C SER A 24 11.25 5.19 -12.29
N SER A 25 10.90 6.27 -12.98
CA SER A 25 11.57 6.70 -14.21
C SER A 25 11.58 8.22 -14.33
N SER A 26 12.71 8.80 -14.72
CA SER A 26 12.84 10.23 -15.04
C SER A 26 12.46 10.57 -16.49
N ASN A 27 12.46 9.58 -17.38
CA ASN A 27 12.31 9.77 -18.83
C ASN A 27 11.21 8.89 -19.45
N GLY A 28 10.58 8.01 -18.66
CA GLY A 28 9.57 7.06 -19.10
C GLY A 28 10.10 5.82 -19.82
N THR A 29 11.40 5.73 -20.10
CA THR A 29 12.00 4.63 -20.86
C THR A 29 12.87 3.73 -20.00
N THR A 30 13.68 4.30 -19.11
CA THR A 30 14.51 3.54 -18.17
C THR A 30 13.85 3.52 -16.81
N TRP A 31 13.64 2.32 -16.27
CA TRP A 31 12.95 2.11 -15.00
C TRP A 31 13.87 1.48 -13.96
N THR A 32 13.84 2.01 -12.75
CA THR A 32 14.64 1.53 -11.61
C THR A 32 13.72 1.12 -10.48
N SER A 33 13.97 -0.05 -9.89
CA SER A 33 13.26 -0.54 -8.69
C SER A 33 13.47 0.41 -7.52
N VAL A 34 12.40 0.74 -6.81
CA VAL A 34 12.41 1.57 -5.60
C VAL A 34 11.71 0.89 -4.43
N ASP A 35 11.60 -0.44 -4.50
CA ASP A 35 10.97 -1.36 -3.56
C ASP A 35 12.01 -2.25 -2.83
N GLY A 36 13.25 -1.78 -2.73
CA GLY A 36 14.38 -2.51 -2.18
C GLY A 36 15.06 -3.47 -3.16
N ASP A 37 14.48 -3.66 -4.35
CA ASP A 37 14.99 -4.56 -5.43
C ASP A 37 15.24 -6.00 -4.98
N ASN A 38 14.53 -6.45 -3.94
CA ASN A 38 14.56 -7.84 -3.53
C ASN A 38 13.63 -8.66 -4.42
N ALA A 39 14.10 -9.81 -4.91
CA ALA A 39 13.35 -10.64 -5.85
C ALA A 39 12.02 -11.19 -5.30
N SER A 40 11.87 -11.33 -3.98
CA SER A 40 10.72 -11.99 -3.37
C SER A 40 9.94 -11.14 -2.36
N LYS A 41 10.43 -9.96 -1.99
CA LYS A 41 9.79 -9.14 -0.93
C LYS A 41 8.87 -8.05 -1.45
N GLY A 42 9.30 -7.30 -2.46
CA GLY A 42 8.67 -6.01 -2.77
C GLY A 42 8.58 -5.14 -1.50
N ILE A 43 7.48 -4.38 -1.36
CA ILE A 43 7.22 -3.56 -0.16
C ILE A 43 6.27 -4.23 0.86
N ASN A 44 5.97 -5.52 0.71
CA ASN A 44 5.10 -6.25 1.65
C ASN A 44 5.64 -6.14 3.09
N LYS A 45 4.75 -6.05 4.09
CA LYS A 45 5.17 -6.12 5.50
C LYS A 45 5.70 -7.51 5.82
N ASP A 46 4.95 -8.53 5.44
CA ASP A 46 5.40 -9.92 5.45
C ASP A 46 5.38 -10.50 4.03
N TYR A 47 6.56 -10.75 3.48
CA TYR A 47 6.73 -11.27 2.13
C TYR A 47 6.19 -12.70 1.92
N ARG A 48 5.80 -13.38 3.01
CA ARG A 48 5.15 -14.70 2.99
C ARG A 48 3.64 -14.60 2.82
N ASN A 49 3.09 -13.39 2.82
CA ASN A 49 1.68 -13.15 2.59
C ASN A 49 1.46 -12.45 1.23
N ASN A 50 0.29 -12.68 0.65
CA ASN A 50 -0.05 -12.04 -0.61
C ASN A 50 -0.39 -10.57 -0.40
N SER A 51 0.12 -9.73 -1.29
CA SER A 51 -0.23 -8.33 -1.38
C SER A 51 -0.73 -7.96 -2.76
N THR A 52 -1.81 -7.19 -2.82
CA THR A 52 -2.54 -6.88 -4.04
C THR A 52 -3.02 -5.43 -4.09
N TYR A 53 -3.40 -4.99 -5.29
CA TYR A 53 -4.09 -3.71 -5.56
C TYR A 53 -3.38 -2.45 -5.03
N PRO A 54 -2.09 -2.25 -5.37
CA PRO A 54 -1.38 -1.06 -4.93
C PRO A 54 -1.94 0.20 -5.59
N LYS A 55 -1.95 1.28 -4.82
CA LYS A 55 -2.24 2.65 -5.25
C LYS A 55 -1.12 3.56 -4.78
N LEU A 56 -0.64 4.41 -5.68
CA LEU A 56 0.32 5.46 -5.34
C LEU A 56 -0.40 6.81 -5.25
N VAL A 57 -0.07 7.60 -4.24
CA VAL A 57 -0.62 8.94 -4.04
C VAL A 57 0.47 9.86 -3.48
N VAL A 58 0.48 11.11 -3.95
CA VAL A 58 1.35 12.15 -3.37
C VAL A 58 0.53 12.95 -2.38
N ALA A 59 0.99 13.04 -1.14
CA ALA A 59 0.37 13.87 -0.11
C ALA A 59 1.44 14.53 0.75
N ASN A 60 1.22 15.78 1.17
CA ASN A 60 2.17 16.54 1.98
C ASN A 60 3.63 16.45 1.48
N SER A 61 3.85 16.59 0.16
CA SER A 61 5.16 16.44 -0.47
C SER A 61 5.87 15.09 -0.24
N ASN A 62 5.12 14.02 0.04
CA ASN A 62 5.63 12.65 0.17
C ASN A 62 4.87 11.72 -0.78
N LEU A 63 5.54 10.68 -1.27
CA LEU A 63 4.92 9.61 -2.05
C LEU A 63 4.49 8.48 -1.10
N TYR A 64 3.22 8.11 -1.15
CA TYR A 64 2.65 7.01 -0.38
C TYR A 64 2.22 5.88 -1.29
N ALA A 65 2.30 4.66 -0.78
CA ALA A 65 1.71 3.46 -1.31
C ALA A 65 0.63 2.99 -0.36
N VAL A 66 -0.51 2.61 -0.92
CA VAL A 66 -1.62 1.96 -0.22
C VAL A 66 -1.90 0.65 -0.92
N TRP A 67 -1.99 -0.46 -0.19
CA TRP A 67 -2.25 -1.77 -0.77
C TRP A 67 -3.07 -2.64 0.17
N LEU A 68 -3.55 -3.76 -0.35
CA LEU A 68 -4.13 -4.82 0.46
C LEU A 68 -3.06 -5.89 0.70
N GLU A 69 -2.86 -6.30 1.93
CA GLU A 69 -2.02 -7.45 2.30
C GLU A 69 -2.90 -8.51 2.99
N GLU A 70 -2.51 -9.78 2.98
CA GLU A 70 -3.15 -10.84 3.77
C GLU A 70 -2.39 -11.06 5.09
N ASN A 71 -3.08 -11.30 6.21
CA ASN A 71 -2.44 -11.75 7.45
C ASN A 71 -3.48 -12.40 8.38
N GLY A 72 -4.01 -13.55 7.97
CA GLY A 72 -5.21 -14.16 8.56
C GLY A 72 -6.51 -13.49 8.10
N SER A 73 -6.53 -12.16 7.99
CA SER A 73 -7.54 -11.39 7.26
C SER A 73 -6.87 -10.29 6.45
N THR A 74 -7.50 -9.86 5.35
CA THR A 74 -6.93 -8.82 4.47
C THR A 74 -6.93 -7.45 5.14
N GLN A 75 -5.82 -6.73 5.04
CA GLN A 75 -5.65 -5.41 5.69
C GLN A 75 -5.25 -4.33 4.71
N VAL A 76 -5.65 -3.10 5.03
CA VAL A 76 -5.20 -1.90 4.34
C VAL A 76 -3.86 -1.46 4.92
N ARG A 77 -2.82 -1.51 4.09
CA ARG A 77 -1.47 -1.08 4.43
C ARG A 77 -1.17 0.29 3.85
N VAL A 78 -0.39 1.08 4.58
CA VAL A 78 0.09 2.39 4.13
C VAL A 78 1.56 2.53 4.47
N ALA A 79 2.38 2.90 3.48
CA ALA A 79 3.77 3.28 3.70
C ALA A 79 4.13 4.50 2.84
N HIS A 80 5.07 5.32 3.31
CA HIS A 80 5.67 6.36 2.46
C HIS A 80 7.05 5.95 1.97
N PHE A 81 7.43 6.47 0.81
CA PHE A 81 8.75 6.30 0.23
C PHE A 81 9.78 7.15 0.98
N ASP A 82 10.93 6.58 1.28
CA ASP A 82 12.03 7.26 1.99
C ASP A 82 12.90 8.15 1.08
N ASN A 83 12.55 8.26 -0.21
CA ASN A 83 13.31 8.92 -1.28
C ASN A 83 14.58 8.19 -1.75
N SER A 84 14.78 6.93 -1.35
CA SER A 84 15.90 6.10 -1.78
C SER A 84 15.42 4.82 -2.46
N SER A 85 15.15 3.77 -1.70
CA SER A 85 14.69 2.46 -2.16
C SER A 85 13.86 1.73 -1.10
N SER A 86 13.47 2.40 0.00
CA SER A 86 12.73 1.78 1.10
C SER A 86 11.42 2.51 1.39
N TRP A 87 10.54 1.82 2.11
CA TRP A 87 9.21 2.31 2.44
C TRP A 87 8.98 2.19 3.95
N ILE A 88 8.44 3.25 4.54
CA ILE A 88 8.25 3.39 5.98
C ILE A 88 6.75 3.30 6.25
N PHE A 89 6.32 2.30 7.02
CA PHE A 89 4.92 2.11 7.40
C PHE A 89 4.36 3.32 8.15
N LYS A 90 3.11 3.65 7.84
CA LYS A 90 2.36 4.79 8.39
C LYS A 90 1.01 4.38 8.96
N ASP A 91 0.66 3.11 8.87
CA ASP A 91 -0.55 2.49 9.41
C ASP A 91 -0.36 1.98 10.86
N GLY A 92 0.58 2.57 11.61
CA GLY A 92 0.99 2.11 12.94
C GLY A 92 1.89 0.86 12.93
N ASP A 93 2.16 0.25 11.76
CA ASP A 93 2.99 -0.95 11.60
C ASP A 93 2.49 -2.17 12.43
N GLY A 94 1.20 -2.15 12.80
CA GLY A 94 0.56 -3.19 13.60
C GLY A 94 0.13 -4.41 12.79
N PHE A 95 -0.48 -5.38 13.48
CA PHE A 95 -1.00 -6.61 12.87
C PHE A 95 -2.13 -6.31 11.86
N ASP A 96 -3.01 -5.36 12.19
CA ASP A 96 -4.27 -5.07 11.49
C ASP A 96 -4.18 -3.98 10.41
N GLY A 97 -3.05 -3.28 10.29
CA GLY A 97 -2.96 -2.10 9.42
C GLY A 97 -3.99 -1.04 9.83
N LEU A 98 -4.66 -0.40 8.85
CA LEU A 98 -5.69 0.60 9.13
C LEU A 98 -7.08 0.04 9.47
N ASN A 99 -7.28 -1.28 9.40
CA ASN A 99 -8.60 -1.88 9.57
C ASN A 99 -9.18 -1.56 10.95
N VAL A 100 -10.50 -1.33 11.03
CA VAL A 100 -11.20 -1.19 12.32
C VAL A 100 -11.78 -2.53 12.76
N ASN A 101 -12.34 -3.30 11.82
CA ASN A 101 -12.76 -4.67 12.06
C ASN A 101 -12.02 -5.61 11.10
N THR A 102 -11.39 -6.64 11.66
CA THR A 102 -10.57 -7.60 10.91
C THR A 102 -11.40 -8.63 10.16
N ALA A 103 -12.72 -8.69 10.36
CA ALA A 103 -13.56 -9.78 9.85
C ALA A 103 -13.57 -9.92 8.32
N LYS A 104 -13.28 -8.84 7.54
CA LYS A 104 -12.82 -8.86 6.12
C LYS A 104 -12.84 -7.46 5.50
N VAL A 105 -11.77 -7.09 4.80
CA VAL A 105 -11.80 -6.04 3.75
C VAL A 105 -12.45 -6.63 2.50
N THR A 106 -13.43 -5.94 1.91
CA THR A 106 -14.22 -6.44 0.78
C THR A 106 -13.98 -5.71 -0.54
N GLY A 107 -13.09 -4.72 -0.55
CA GLY A 107 -12.87 -3.87 -1.72
C GLY A 107 -11.51 -3.21 -1.72
N ASN A 108 -11.10 -2.71 -2.88
CA ASN A 108 -9.78 -2.12 -3.08
C ASN A 108 -9.69 -0.81 -2.31
N ALA A 109 -8.59 -0.63 -1.57
CA ALA A 109 -8.31 0.65 -0.94
C ALA A 109 -8.11 1.74 -2.00
N SER A 110 -8.59 2.93 -1.69
CA SER A 110 -8.37 4.16 -2.47
C SER A 110 -7.72 5.20 -1.59
N ALA A 111 -6.94 6.09 -2.19
CA ALA A 111 -6.24 7.13 -1.45
C ALA A 111 -6.21 8.43 -2.23
N ALA A 112 -6.35 9.54 -1.53
CA ALA A 112 -6.33 10.88 -2.10
C ALA A 112 -5.67 11.87 -1.12
N GLU A 113 -5.15 12.94 -1.69
CA GLU A 113 -4.68 14.10 -0.93
C GLU A 113 -5.79 15.16 -0.91
N TYR A 114 -5.99 15.76 0.25
CA TYR A 114 -6.78 16.98 0.39
C TYR A 114 -6.20 17.83 1.52
N ASN A 115 -5.92 19.11 1.23
CA ASN A 115 -5.40 20.08 2.19
C ASN A 115 -4.10 19.61 2.90
N ASN A 116 -3.14 19.15 2.11
CA ASN A 116 -1.87 18.55 2.54
C ASN A 116 -2.03 17.32 3.44
N GLN A 117 -3.17 16.64 3.35
CA GLN A 117 -3.46 15.48 4.19
C GLN A 117 -3.80 14.26 3.36
N LEU A 118 -3.19 13.13 3.70
CA LEU A 118 -3.54 11.83 3.13
C LEU A 118 -4.85 11.31 3.74
N TYR A 119 -5.79 10.95 2.87
CA TYR A 119 -6.99 10.21 3.21
C TYR A 119 -6.95 8.84 2.53
N VAL A 120 -7.29 7.79 3.27
CA VAL A 120 -7.38 6.42 2.76
C VAL A 120 -8.78 5.91 3.04
N ALA A 121 -9.45 5.41 2.01
CA ALA A 121 -10.79 4.87 2.09
C ALA A 121 -10.81 3.40 1.67
N TRP A 122 -11.58 2.58 2.38
CA TRP A 122 -11.75 1.16 2.08
C TRP A 122 -13.14 0.68 2.46
N SER A 123 -13.55 -0.47 1.94
CA SER A 123 -14.76 -1.15 2.40
C SER A 123 -14.39 -2.34 3.28
N GLU A 124 -14.99 -2.43 4.46
CA GLU A 124 -14.87 -3.58 5.36
C GLU A 124 -16.25 -4.07 5.79
N THR A 125 -16.35 -5.34 6.15
CA THR A 125 -17.57 -5.94 6.69
C THR A 125 -17.45 -6.03 8.22
N ASN A 126 -18.48 -5.56 8.92
CA ASN A 126 -18.54 -5.64 10.37
C ASN A 126 -18.98 -7.03 10.88
N ASP A 127 -19.01 -7.23 12.20
CA ASP A 127 -19.39 -8.50 12.83
C ASP A 127 -20.82 -8.96 12.52
N THR A 128 -21.67 -8.06 12.04
CA THR A 128 -23.06 -8.35 11.63
C THR A 128 -23.19 -8.54 10.12
N SER A 129 -22.10 -8.85 9.41
CA SER A 129 -22.07 -9.07 7.95
C SER A 129 -22.53 -7.87 7.11
N THR A 130 -22.43 -6.65 7.63
CA THR A 130 -22.79 -5.42 6.92
C THR A 130 -21.53 -4.74 6.38
N THR A 131 -21.46 -4.52 5.07
CA THR A 131 -20.37 -3.77 4.43
C THR A 131 -20.51 -2.28 4.70
N GLN A 132 -19.41 -1.64 5.08
CA GLN A 132 -19.33 -0.22 5.38
C GLN A 132 -18.11 0.39 4.67
N ILE A 133 -18.21 1.65 4.28
CA ILE A 133 -17.04 2.42 3.83
C ILE A 133 -16.41 3.10 5.06
N ARG A 134 -15.11 2.91 5.22
CA ARG A 134 -14.27 3.59 6.19
C ARG A 134 -13.39 4.61 5.50
N VAL A 135 -13.02 5.65 6.24
CA VAL A 135 -12.03 6.62 5.83
C VAL A 135 -11.13 6.91 7.02
N ALA A 136 -9.83 6.78 6.83
CA ALA A 136 -8.82 7.27 7.76
C ALA A 136 -8.18 8.53 7.19
N ARG A 137 -7.78 9.44 8.09
CA ARG A 137 -6.99 10.64 7.76
C ARG A 137 -5.68 10.62 8.55
N ALA A 138 -4.55 10.83 7.90
CA ALA A 138 -3.26 10.89 8.60
C ALA A 138 -3.17 12.12 9.57
N PRO A 139 -2.23 12.13 10.53
CA PRO A 139 -1.46 10.97 10.98
C PRO A 139 -2.39 9.89 11.55
N PHE A 140 -2.12 8.64 11.22
CA PHE A 140 -2.83 7.48 11.72
C PHE A 140 -2.13 6.94 12.97
#